data_AF-A0A8R7Q9M0-F1
#
_entry.id   AF-A0A8R7Q9M0-F1
#
_cell.length_a   1.000
_cell.length_b   1.000
_cell.length_c   1.000
_cell.angle_alpha   90.00
_cell.angle_beta   90.00
_cell.angle_gamma   90.00
#
_symmetry.space_group_name_H-M   'P 1'
#
loop_
_entity.id
_entity.type
_entity.pdbx_description
1 polymer ?
#
loop_
_entity_poly.entity_id
_entity_poly.type
_entity_poly.pdbx_seq_one_letter_code
_entity_poly.pdbx_strand_id
1 'polypeptide(L)'
;MVNNQINETFLPTSILHKCLDSWRKLKCIPRPHLGMTFTSIKLLDPICIERMRRKYNIESGLIVEEVSKESNAEKLGIRKGDIIECFNGEYTSSTIELEKMLLDIGKDHFEQAKCLNAEIDVQIQIFRATKLCRRTKNLTVIISDCGEDII
;
A
#
# COMPACT_ATOMS: atom_id res chain seq x y z
N MET A 1 13.37 1.59 -32.51
CA MET A 1 13.13 2.52 -31.39
C MET A 1 13.72 1.86 -30.16
N VAL A 2 14.79 2.41 -29.60
CA VAL A 2 15.49 1.84 -28.43
C VAL A 2 14.60 2.08 -27.22
N ASN A 3 13.98 1.01 -26.71
CA ASN A 3 13.22 1.05 -25.46
C ASN A 3 14.19 1.01 -24.29
N ASN A 4 14.88 2.13 -24.03
CA ASN A 4 15.64 2.31 -22.80
C ASN A 4 14.65 2.72 -21.70
N GLN A 5 13.97 1.74 -21.11
CA GLN A 5 13.39 1.93 -19.79
C GLN A 5 14.56 2.00 -18.81
N ILE A 6 14.98 3.23 -18.52
CA ILE A 6 15.82 3.50 -17.37
C ILE A 6 14.93 3.19 -16.15
N ASN A 7 15.22 2.08 -15.46
CA ASN A 7 14.63 1.78 -14.15
C ASN A 7 15.25 2.71 -13.10
N GLU A 8 14.99 4.01 -13.24
CA GLU A 8 15.37 5.00 -12.24
C GLU A 8 14.40 4.88 -11.06
N THR A 9 14.91 4.37 -9.94
CA THR A 9 14.20 4.40 -8.67
C THR A 9 14.17 5.83 -8.15
N PHE A 10 12.99 6.44 -8.16
CA PHE A 10 12.76 7.78 -7.60
C PHE A 10 12.27 7.68 -6.15
N LEU A 11 13.02 8.28 -5.21
CA LEU A 11 12.60 8.43 -3.82
C LEU A 11 12.15 9.89 -3.59
N PRO A 12 10.83 10.16 -3.41
CA PRO A 12 10.36 11.52 -3.21
C PRO A 12 10.95 12.15 -1.93
N THR A 13 11.36 13.41 -2.01
CA THR A 13 11.93 14.17 -0.86
C THR A 13 11.02 14.15 0.36
N SER A 14 9.69 14.15 0.16
CA SER A 14 8.72 14.06 1.27
C SER A 14 8.77 12.73 2.05
N ILE A 15 9.11 11.62 1.39
CA ILE A 15 9.31 10.32 2.05
C ILE A 15 10.63 10.36 2.82
N LEU A 16 11.69 10.83 2.16
CA LEU A 16 13.02 10.97 2.77
C LEU A 16 12.96 11.81 4.07
N HIS A 17 12.22 12.92 4.08
CA HIS A 17 12.05 13.73 5.28
C HIS A 17 11.39 12.96 6.43
N LYS A 18 10.31 12.20 6.18
CA LYS A 18 9.65 11.37 7.20
C LYS A 18 10.57 10.29 7.75
N CYS A 19 11.31 9.62 6.86
CA CYS A 19 12.29 8.60 7.23
C CYS A 19 13.40 9.19 8.09
N LEU A 20 13.99 10.33 7.67
CA LEU A 20 15.06 11.00 8.41
C LEU A 20 14.59 11.49 9.79
N ASP A 21 13.38 12.04 9.87
CA ASP A 21 12.81 12.49 11.13
C ASP A 21 12.56 11.33 12.10
N SER A 22 12.00 10.22 11.61
CA SER A 22 11.78 9.02 12.41
C SER A 22 13.10 8.42 12.87
N TRP A 23 14.07 8.26 11.97
CA TRP A 23 15.41 7.78 12.31
C TRP A 23 16.10 8.64 13.38
N ARG A 24 16.04 9.97 13.24
CA ARG A 24 16.66 10.90 14.19
C ARG A 24 16.04 10.81 15.59
N LYS A 25 14.71 10.69 15.67
CA LYS A 25 13.95 10.71 16.93
C LYS A 25 13.81 9.33 17.58
N LEU A 26 13.51 8.31 16.79
CA LEU A 26 13.12 6.96 17.21
C LEU A 26 14.24 5.93 17.04
N LYS A 27 15.33 6.27 16.34
CA LYS A 27 16.44 5.35 15.97
C LYS A 27 16.01 4.16 15.11
N CYS A 28 14.83 4.24 14.52
CA CYS A 28 14.22 3.28 13.61
C CYS A 28 13.21 4.02 12.71
N ILE A 29 12.77 3.36 11.65
CA ILE A 29 11.70 3.79 10.72
C ILE A 29 10.57 2.76 10.82
N PRO A 30 9.74 2.81 11.87
CA PRO A 30 8.66 1.86 12.05
C PRO A 30 7.62 2.05 10.93
N ARG A 31 7.29 0.97 10.24
CA ARG A 31 6.26 0.96 9.19
C ARG A 31 5.48 -0.35 9.17
N PRO A 32 4.16 -0.33 8.92
CA PRO A 32 3.37 -1.55 8.78
C PRO A 32 3.67 -2.29 7.48
N HIS A 33 3.84 -3.61 7.56
CA HIS A 33 4.09 -4.52 6.44
C HIS A 33 2.78 -5.14 5.95
N LEU A 34 2.37 -4.82 4.73
CA LEU A 34 1.06 -5.20 4.16
C LEU A 34 1.05 -6.59 3.49
N GLY A 35 2.20 -7.10 3.08
CA GLY A 35 2.40 -8.33 2.34
C GLY A 35 1.92 -8.26 0.89
N MET A 36 1.95 -7.07 0.27
CA MET A 36 1.40 -6.83 -1.07
C MET A 36 2.20 -5.77 -1.83
N THR A 37 2.33 -5.94 -3.15
CA THR A 37 2.79 -4.89 -4.06
C THR A 37 1.61 -4.25 -4.79
N PHE A 38 1.80 -3.00 -5.20
CA PHE A 38 0.74 -2.20 -5.81
C PHE A 38 1.22 -1.41 -7.01
N THR A 39 0.34 -1.32 -8.01
CA THR A 39 0.45 -0.33 -9.10
C THR A 39 -0.76 0.60 -9.07
N SER A 40 -0.51 1.90 -9.17
CA SER A 40 -1.59 2.89 -9.24
C SER A 40 -2.36 2.77 -10.55
N ILE A 41 -3.70 2.88 -10.47
CA ILE A 41 -4.57 2.96 -11.65
C ILE A 41 -4.16 4.11 -12.57
N LYS A 42 -3.64 5.22 -12.01
CA LYS A 42 -3.21 6.39 -12.78
C LYS A 42 -2.02 6.12 -13.70
N LEU A 43 -1.29 5.02 -13.49
CA LEU A 43 -0.16 4.61 -14.32
C LEU A 43 -0.56 3.68 -15.47
N LEU A 44 -1.83 3.29 -15.55
CA LEU A 44 -2.34 2.47 -16.66
C LEU A 44 -2.52 3.31 -17.94
N ASP A 45 -2.60 2.62 -19.08
CA ASP A 45 -3.00 3.24 -20.34
C ASP A 45 -4.37 3.96 -20.22
N PRO A 46 -4.56 5.11 -20.90
CA PRO A 46 -5.81 5.87 -20.85
C PRO A 46 -7.07 5.05 -21.17
N ILE A 47 -6.96 4.06 -22.06
CA ILE A 47 -8.06 3.14 -22.41
C ILE A 47 -8.48 2.30 -21.19
N CYS A 48 -7.49 1.82 -20.43
CA CYS A 48 -7.73 1.03 -19.23
C CYS A 48 -8.34 1.89 -18.12
N ILE A 49 -7.85 3.12 -17.93
CA ILE A 49 -8.40 4.09 -16.97
C ILE A 49 -9.88 4.37 -17.29
N GLU A 50 -10.19 4.68 -18.56
CA GLU A 50 -11.57 4.97 -18.97
C GLU A 50 -12.49 3.75 -18.79
N ARG A 51 -11.97 2.54 -19.03
CA ARG A 51 -12.71 1.30 -18.76
C ARG A 51 -12.99 1.11 -17.27
N MET A 52 -12.03 1.39 -16.40
CA MET A 52 -12.22 1.31 -14.95
C MET A 52 -13.32 2.29 -14.50
N ARG A 53 -13.27 3.52 -15.02
CA ARG A 53 -14.25 4.55 -14.72
C ARG A 53 -15.65 4.18 -15.20
N ARG A 54 -15.81 3.87 -16.49
CA ARG A 54 -17.14 3.61 -17.08
C ARG A 54 -17.77 2.31 -16.61
N LYS A 55 -16.99 1.24 -16.48
CA LYS A 55 -17.53 -0.10 -16.20
C LYS A 55 -17.65 -0.38 -14.70
N TYR A 56 -16.72 0.13 -13.89
CA TYR A 56 -16.63 -0.22 -12.49
C TYR A 56 -16.86 0.97 -11.55
N ASN A 57 -17.03 2.19 -12.09
CA ASN A 57 -17.14 3.43 -11.34
C ASN A 57 -15.96 3.61 -10.37
N ILE A 58 -14.74 3.38 -10.88
CA ILE A 58 -13.48 3.53 -10.14
C ILE A 58 -12.66 4.60 -10.84
N GLU A 59 -12.43 5.71 -10.15
CA GLU A 59 -11.64 6.83 -10.67
C GLU A 59 -10.17 6.76 -10.25
N SER A 60 -9.90 6.17 -9.08
CA SER A 60 -8.55 6.00 -8.55
C SER A 60 -8.48 4.82 -7.57
N GLY A 61 -7.27 4.37 -7.29
CA GLY A 61 -7.01 3.22 -6.43
C GLY A 61 -5.68 2.55 -6.77
N LEU A 62 -5.36 1.53 -6.00
CA LEU A 62 -4.15 0.72 -6.14
C LEU A 62 -4.51 -0.69 -6.56
N ILE A 63 -3.96 -1.17 -7.65
CA ILE A 63 -4.12 -2.54 -8.13
C ILE A 63 -3.10 -3.41 -7.41
N VAL A 64 -3.56 -4.50 -6.79
CA VAL A 64 -2.69 -5.50 -6.17
C VAL A 64 -1.95 -6.26 -7.28
N GLU A 65 -0.62 -6.16 -7.31
CA GLU A 65 0.22 -6.85 -8.29
C GLU A 65 0.61 -8.23 -7.81
N GLU A 66 1.08 -8.31 -6.57
CA GLU A 66 1.50 -9.54 -5.91
C GLU A 66 1.03 -9.53 -4.46
N VAL A 67 0.87 -10.74 -3.91
CA VAL A 67 0.50 -10.97 -2.52
C VAL A 67 1.47 -12.03 -2.01
N SER A 68 2.22 -11.72 -0.95
CA SER A 68 3.17 -12.67 -0.36
C SER A 68 2.44 -13.91 0.13
N LYS A 69 3.03 -15.08 -0.07
CA LYS A 69 2.46 -16.34 0.44
C LYS A 69 2.40 -16.34 1.95
N GLU A 70 1.38 -16.99 2.51
CA GLU A 70 1.11 -17.13 3.94
C GLU A 70 0.87 -15.80 4.71
N SER A 71 0.84 -14.68 3.99
CA SER A 71 0.54 -13.36 4.54
C SER A 71 -0.91 -13.27 5.02
N ASN A 72 -1.17 -12.29 5.90
CA ASN A 72 -2.53 -11.99 6.35
C ASN A 72 -3.41 -11.51 5.18
N ALA A 73 -2.83 -10.84 4.19
CA ALA A 73 -3.52 -10.47 2.95
C ALA A 73 -3.98 -11.70 2.17
N GLU A 74 -3.12 -12.72 2.01
CA GLU A 74 -3.50 -13.96 1.34
C GLU A 74 -4.59 -14.71 2.11
N LYS A 75 -4.46 -14.83 3.44
CA LYS A 75 -5.43 -15.47 4.33
C LYS A 75 -6.80 -14.78 4.30
N LEU A 76 -6.84 -13.46 4.13
CA LEU A 76 -8.08 -12.68 3.93
C LEU A 76 -8.70 -12.86 2.55
N GLY A 77 -8.02 -13.59 1.65
CA GLY A 77 -8.50 -13.88 0.32
C GLY A 77 -8.25 -12.76 -0.69
N ILE A 78 -7.32 -11.84 -0.40
CA ILE A 78 -6.87 -10.81 -1.35
C ILE A 78 -6.01 -11.50 -2.40
N ARG A 79 -6.20 -11.12 -3.67
CA ARG A 79 -5.49 -11.72 -4.79
C ARG A 79 -5.00 -10.65 -5.76
N LYS A 80 -4.01 -11.01 -6.57
CA LYS A 80 -3.57 -10.22 -7.73
C LYS A 80 -4.78 -9.77 -8.56
N GLY A 81 -4.80 -8.48 -8.89
CA GLY A 81 -5.86 -7.83 -9.67
C GLY A 81 -7.06 -7.35 -8.84
N ASP A 82 -7.14 -7.63 -7.54
CA ASP A 82 -8.04 -6.90 -6.65
C ASP A 82 -7.57 -5.41 -6.59
N ILE A 83 -8.51 -4.49 -6.41
CA ILE A 83 -8.22 -3.04 -6.34
C ILE A 83 -8.46 -2.58 -4.91
N ILE A 84 -7.51 -1.89 -4.30
CA ILE A 84 -7.68 -1.22 -3.02
C ILE A 84 -8.01 0.26 -3.27
N GLU A 85 -9.19 0.68 -2.84
CA GLU A 85 -9.67 2.07 -2.99
C GLU A 85 -9.27 2.92 -1.78
N CYS A 86 -9.33 2.33 -0.58
CA CYS A 86 -9.15 3.05 0.69
C CYS A 86 -8.32 2.25 1.70
N PHE A 87 -7.55 2.97 2.51
CA PHE A 87 -6.88 2.48 3.71
C PHE A 87 -7.30 3.34 4.91
N ASN A 88 -7.75 2.74 6.00
CA ASN A 88 -8.26 3.41 7.21
C ASN A 88 -9.28 4.53 6.93
N GLY A 89 -10.10 4.38 5.88
CA GLY A 89 -11.08 5.37 5.46
C GLY A 89 -10.53 6.50 4.57
N GLU A 90 -9.22 6.57 4.35
CA GLU A 90 -8.59 7.51 3.43
C GLU A 90 -8.45 6.91 2.04
N TYR A 91 -8.92 7.64 1.02
CA TYR A 91 -8.77 7.22 -0.38
C TYR A 91 -7.32 7.39 -0.82
N THR A 92 -6.75 6.33 -1.40
CA THR A 92 -5.34 6.33 -1.81
C THR A 92 -5.24 6.14 -3.31
N SER A 93 -4.56 7.07 -3.98
CA SER A 93 -4.47 7.11 -5.44
C SER A 93 -3.08 6.79 -5.98
N SER A 94 -2.05 6.83 -5.13
CA SER A 94 -0.66 6.54 -5.48
C SER A 94 0.07 5.76 -4.40
N THR A 95 1.12 5.03 -4.80
CA THR A 95 1.99 4.31 -3.85
C THR A 95 2.75 5.26 -2.92
N ILE A 96 3.02 6.49 -3.35
CA ILE A 96 3.64 7.53 -2.52
C ILE A 96 2.70 7.98 -1.39
N GLU A 97 1.41 8.16 -1.68
CA GLU A 97 0.40 8.46 -0.66
C GLU A 97 0.28 7.31 0.34
N LEU A 98 0.24 6.07 -0.15
CA LEU A 98 0.23 4.88 0.71
C LEU A 98 1.45 4.86 1.64
N GLU A 99 2.66 5.03 1.10
CA GLU A 99 3.90 4.99 1.88
C GLU A 99 3.92 6.08 2.96
N LYS A 100 3.44 7.29 2.65
CA LYS A 100 3.32 8.36 3.64
C LYS A 100 2.41 7.97 4.80
N MET A 101 1.25 7.42 4.50
CA MET A 101 0.27 6.97 5.48
C MET A 101 0.84 5.84 6.35
N LEU A 102 1.53 4.87 5.75
CA LEU A 102 2.18 3.77 6.48
C LEU A 102 3.27 4.29 7.43
N LEU A 103 4.11 5.23 6.99
CA LEU A 103 5.11 5.87 7.85
C LEU A 103 4.47 6.63 9.01
N ASP A 104 3.34 7.30 8.79
CA ASP A 104 2.62 8.01 9.86
C ASP A 104 2.03 7.04 10.89
N ILE A 105 1.34 5.98 10.43
CA ILE A 105 0.78 4.93 11.31
C ILE A 105 1.89 4.28 12.15
N GLY A 106 3.00 3.90 11.51
CA GLY A 106 4.11 3.24 12.18
C GLY A 106 4.76 4.13 13.23
N LYS A 107 4.97 5.41 12.90
CA LYS A 107 5.49 6.42 13.83
C LYS A 107 4.55 6.63 15.02
N ASP A 108 3.26 6.87 14.78
CA ASP A 108 2.28 7.16 15.83
C ASP A 108 2.13 5.99 16.80
N HIS A 109 2.10 4.76 16.28
CA HIS A 109 2.05 3.56 17.11
C HIS A 109 3.34 3.39 17.92
N PHE A 110 4.51 3.60 17.31
CA PHE A 110 5.78 3.46 18.01
C PHE A 110 5.96 4.51 19.12
N GLU A 111 5.48 5.74 18.93
CA GLU A 111 5.51 6.77 19.96
C GLU A 111 4.65 6.39 21.19
N GLN A 112 3.56 5.66 20.98
CA GLN A 112 2.65 5.19 22.04
C GLN A 112 3.17 3.95 22.77
N ALA A 113 3.60 2.93 22.03
CA ALA A 113 3.95 1.62 22.58
C ALA A 113 5.45 1.40 22.80
N LYS A 114 6.31 2.18 22.13
CA LYS A 114 7.79 2.04 22.11
C LYS A 114 8.27 0.62 21.77
N CYS A 115 7.51 -0.13 20.98
CA CYS A 115 7.85 -1.48 20.56
C CYS A 115 7.70 -1.68 19.05
N LEU A 116 8.61 -2.49 18.48
CA LEU A 116 8.49 -3.06 17.14
C LEU A 116 7.80 -4.43 17.23
N ASN A 117 7.39 -4.96 16.08
CA ASN A 117 6.67 -6.24 15.94
C ASN A 117 5.27 -6.26 16.58
N ALA A 118 4.68 -5.08 16.78
CA ALA A 118 3.29 -4.98 17.18
C ALA A 118 2.37 -5.29 16.00
N GLU A 119 1.30 -6.03 16.28
CA GLU A 119 0.22 -6.28 15.35
C GLU A 119 -0.81 -5.15 15.43
N ILE A 120 -1.08 -4.50 14.30
CA ILE A 120 -2.13 -3.48 14.17
C ILE A 120 -3.11 -3.89 13.09
N ASP A 121 -4.37 -3.48 13.23
CA ASP A 121 -5.37 -3.67 12.19
C ASP A 121 -5.47 -2.43 11.29
N VAL A 122 -5.27 -2.64 9.99
CA VAL A 122 -5.49 -1.63 8.95
C VAL A 122 -6.76 -1.99 8.20
N GLN A 123 -7.76 -1.12 8.24
CA GLN A 123 -8.98 -1.30 7.47
C GLN A 123 -8.71 -1.00 5.99
N ILE A 124 -9.09 -1.91 5.10
CA ILE A 124 -8.93 -1.75 3.66
C ILE A 124 -10.26 -1.94 2.94
N GLN A 125 -10.52 -1.10 1.95
CA GLN A 125 -11.66 -1.24 1.04
C GLN A 125 -11.19 -1.85 -0.27
N ILE A 126 -11.64 -3.08 -0.53
CA ILE A 126 -11.26 -3.90 -1.67
C ILE A 126 -12.41 -3.94 -2.67
N PHE A 127 -12.12 -3.63 -3.93
CA PHE A 127 -12.99 -3.89 -5.06
C PHE A 127 -12.49 -5.10 -5.86
N ARG A 128 -13.39 -6.06 -6.07
CA ARG A 128 -13.12 -7.25 -6.88
C ARG A 128 -13.82 -7.16 -8.23
N ALA A 129 -13.04 -6.95 -9.29
CA ALA A 129 -13.56 -6.76 -10.65
C ALA A 129 -14.35 -7.97 -11.18
N THR A 130 -13.98 -9.19 -10.80
CA THR A 130 -14.66 -10.43 -11.24
C THR A 130 -16.04 -10.61 -10.63
N LYS A 131 -16.25 -10.10 -9.41
CA LYS A 131 -17.53 -10.21 -8.68
C LYS A 131 -18.32 -8.90 -8.66
N LEU A 132 -17.75 -7.82 -9.18
CA LEU A 132 -18.34 -6.47 -9.17
C LEU A 132 -18.79 -6.04 -7.76
N CYS A 133 -18.00 -6.35 -6.74
CA CYS A 133 -18.36 -6.08 -5.35
C CYS A 133 -17.25 -5.35 -4.59
N ARG A 134 -17.67 -4.45 -3.69
CA ARG A 134 -16.79 -3.80 -2.70
C ARG A 134 -16.90 -4.53 -1.37
N ARG A 135 -15.77 -4.68 -0.69
CA ARG A 135 -15.68 -5.32 0.62
C ARG A 135 -14.71 -4.55 1.49
N THR A 136 -15.13 -4.26 2.71
CA THR A 136 -14.23 -3.74 3.74
C THR A 136 -13.72 -4.91 4.57
N LYS A 137 -12.40 -4.93 4.80
CA LYS A 137 -11.72 -5.95 5.61
C LYS A 137 -10.74 -5.27 6.54
N ASN A 138 -10.54 -5.83 7.72
CA ASN A 138 -9.44 -5.44 8.59
C ASN A 138 -8.28 -6.37 8.30
N LEU A 139 -7.14 -5.81 7.94
CA LEU A 139 -5.89 -6.49 7.67
C LEU A 139 -4.97 -6.28 8.86
N THR A 140 -4.72 -7.36 9.60
CA THR A 140 -3.71 -7.36 10.66
C THR A 140 -2.32 -7.33 10.02
N VAL A 141 -1.50 -6.36 10.39
CA VAL A 141 -0.16 -6.12 9.86
C VAL A 141 0.83 -5.92 10.98
N ILE A 142 2.09 -6.27 10.72
CA ILE A 142 3.17 -6.15 11.69
C ILE A 142 3.93 -4.86 11.42
N ILE A 143 4.17 -4.08 12.47
CA ILE A 143 5.06 -2.92 12.39
C ILE A 143 6.51 -3.39 12.50
N SER A 144 7.33 -3.08 11.50
CA SER A 144 8.74 -3.42 11.46
C SER A 144 9.58 -2.24 10.99
N ASP A 145 10.87 -2.27 11.32
CA ASP A 145 11.90 -1.36 10.78
C ASP A 145 12.67 -2.02 9.61
N CYS A 146 12.33 -3.26 9.28
CA CYS A 146 12.98 -3.99 8.20
C CYS A 146 12.40 -3.64 6.82
N GLY A 147 13.15 -3.99 5.78
CA GLY A 147 12.59 -4.14 4.44
C GLY A 147 11.44 -5.15 4.45
N GLU A 148 10.49 -4.96 3.55
CA GLU A 148 9.38 -5.90 3.37
C GLU A 148 9.70 -6.73 2.14
N ASP A 149 10.07 -7.98 2.38
CA ASP A 149 10.36 -8.93 1.31
C ASP A 149 9.05 -9.58 0.85
N ILE A 150 8.74 -9.43 -0.43
CA ILE A 150 7.55 -10.02 -1.06
C ILE A 150 8.04 -11.21 -1.88
N ILE A 151 7.68 -12.42 -1.45
CA ILE A 151 8.14 -13.72 -1.98
C ILE A 151 6.93 -14.61 -2.34
#